data_AF-A0A482RD79-F1
#
_entry.id   AF-A0A482RD79-F1
#
_cell.length_a   1.000
_cell.length_b   1.000
_cell.length_c   1.000
_cell.angle_alpha   90.00
_cell.angle_beta   90.00
_cell.angle_gamma   90.00
#
_symmetry.space_group_name_H-M   'P 1'
#
loop_
_entity.id
_entity.type
_entity.pdbx_description
1 polymer ?
#
loop_
_entity_poly.entity_id
_entity_poly.type
_entity_poly.pdbx_seq_one_letter_code
_entity_poly.pdbx_strand_id
1 'polypeptide(L)'
;MSSRVNGILGVSRAIGDALFKGNRQPEHLWICPDGTNATLEFSADLVSAAPEVVSYPLLPGDSLLILACDGLWEVLTPEEASLVAREELARGVSLNATARRLVETAFKLGSNDNITALLVLLPTSTLSRGQPTV
;
A
#
# COMPACT_ATOMS: atom_id res chain seq x y z
N MET A 1 -5.82 1.11 -23.36
CA MET A 1 -4.73 0.21 -22.93
C MET A 1 -5.04 -0.25 -21.52
N SER A 2 -4.93 -1.55 -21.23
CA SER A 2 -5.19 -2.09 -19.89
C SER A 2 -4.06 -1.67 -18.94
N SER A 3 -4.38 -1.27 -17.71
CA SER A 3 -3.41 -0.96 -16.64
C SER A 3 -2.84 -2.22 -15.95
N ARG A 4 -3.11 -3.40 -16.51
CA ARG A 4 -2.76 -4.69 -15.93
C ARG A 4 -1.53 -5.31 -16.58
N VAL A 5 -0.68 -5.94 -15.78
CA VAL A 5 0.46 -6.74 -16.25
C VAL A 5 -0.05 -7.91 -17.08
N ASN A 6 0.38 -7.97 -18.34
CA ASN A 6 -0.09 -8.93 -19.35
C ASN A 6 -1.63 -8.97 -19.47
N GLY A 7 -2.32 -7.86 -19.17
CA GLY A 7 -3.78 -7.80 -19.17
C GLY A 7 -4.48 -8.49 -18.00
N ILE A 8 -3.74 -9.13 -17.08
CA ILE A 8 -4.28 -9.98 -16.01
C ILE A 8 -4.14 -9.29 -14.64
N LEU A 9 -2.91 -9.02 -14.20
CA LEU A 9 -2.66 -8.63 -12.81
C LEU A 9 -2.70 -7.11 -12.63
N GLY A 10 -3.42 -6.63 -11.61
CA GLY A 10 -3.58 -5.19 -11.32
C GLY A 10 -2.36 -4.54 -10.65
N VAL A 11 -1.34 -5.31 -10.31
CA VAL A 11 -0.14 -4.85 -9.60
C VAL A 11 1.13 -5.31 -10.32
N SER A 12 2.21 -4.54 -10.18
CA SER A 12 3.55 -4.89 -10.70
C SER A 12 4.45 -5.54 -9.65
N ARG A 13 4.02 -5.52 -8.38
CA ARG A 13 4.74 -6.13 -7.27
C ARG A 13 3.80 -6.89 -6.36
N ALA A 14 4.17 -8.11 -6.01
CA ALA A 14 3.43 -8.97 -5.11
C ALA A 14 4.34 -10.10 -4.62
N ILE A 15 4.06 -10.62 -3.42
CA ILE A 15 4.57 -11.92 -2.98
C ILE A 15 3.62 -12.99 -3.56
N GLY A 16 4.12 -14.17 -3.93
CA GLY A 16 3.29 -15.19 -4.62
C GLY A 16 3.35 -15.03 -6.14
N ASP A 17 2.21 -15.14 -6.85
CA ASP A 17 2.10 -14.97 -8.30
C ASP A 17 3.18 -15.71 -9.10
N ALA A 18 3.39 -16.99 -8.78
CA ALA A 18 4.47 -17.79 -9.35
C ALA A 18 4.41 -17.90 -10.88
N LEU A 19 3.22 -17.77 -11.49
CA LEU A 19 3.05 -17.77 -12.95
C LEU A 19 3.67 -16.55 -13.64
N PHE A 20 3.97 -15.48 -12.89
CA PHE A 20 4.58 -14.25 -13.39
C PHE A 20 6.08 -14.16 -13.02
N LYS A 21 6.66 -15.26 -12.50
CA LYS A 21 8.02 -15.32 -11.95
C LYS A 21 8.76 -16.60 -12.35
N GLY A 22 10.09 -16.51 -12.41
CA GLY A 22 10.96 -17.65 -12.66
C GLY A 22 11.03 -18.08 -14.13
N ASN A 23 11.62 -19.26 -14.34
CA ASN A 23 11.83 -19.80 -15.68
C ASN A 23 10.52 -20.30 -16.29
N ARG A 24 9.98 -19.48 -17.20
CA ARG A 24 8.98 -19.73 -18.25
C ARG A 24 8.51 -21.19 -18.33
N GLN A 25 7.30 -21.45 -17.83
CA GLN A 25 6.54 -22.62 -18.26
C GLN A 25 6.13 -22.39 -19.74
N PRO A 26 6.45 -23.29 -20.68
CA PRO A 26 6.25 -23.10 -22.13
C PRO A 26 4.80 -22.84 -22.53
N GLU A 27 3.82 -23.18 -21.68
CA GLU A 27 2.40 -22.91 -21.86
C GLU A 27 1.96 -21.46 -21.55
N HIS A 28 2.82 -20.63 -20.95
CA HIS A 28 2.52 -19.24 -20.61
C HIS A 28 3.47 -18.27 -21.32
N LEU A 29 3.33 -18.18 -22.66
CA LEU A 29 4.07 -17.19 -23.45
C LEU A 29 3.61 -15.77 -23.08
N TRP A 30 4.53 -14.96 -22.55
CA TRP A 30 4.30 -13.53 -22.39
C TRP A 30 4.51 -12.85 -23.75
N ILE A 31 3.48 -12.21 -24.28
CA ILE A 31 3.50 -11.64 -25.64
C ILE A 31 3.72 -10.13 -25.53
N CYS A 32 4.67 -9.59 -26.29
CA CYS A 32 4.89 -8.15 -26.37
C CYS A 32 3.67 -7.44 -27.00
N PRO A 33 3.18 -6.33 -26.41
CA PRO A 33 1.91 -5.71 -26.80
C PRO A 33 1.87 -5.14 -28.23
N ASP A 34 3.01 -4.88 -28.84
CA ASP A 34 3.11 -4.29 -30.18
C ASP A 34 2.95 -5.33 -31.30
N GLY A 35 2.93 -6.63 -30.97
CA GLY A 35 2.74 -7.72 -31.93
C GLY A 35 3.85 -7.82 -32.99
N THR A 36 4.95 -7.07 -32.84
CA THR A 36 5.97 -6.96 -33.89
C THR A 36 7.06 -8.01 -33.80
N ASN A 37 7.21 -8.67 -32.64
CA ASN A 37 8.09 -9.83 -32.47
C ASN A 37 7.58 -10.79 -31.39
N ALA A 38 7.04 -11.94 -31.81
CA ALA A 38 6.70 -13.06 -30.94
C ALA A 38 7.91 -13.71 -30.23
N THR A 39 9.12 -13.19 -30.47
CA THR A 39 10.42 -13.65 -29.98
C THR A 39 11.05 -12.70 -28.97
N LEU A 40 10.38 -11.62 -28.55
CA LEU A 40 10.88 -10.78 -27.47
C LEU A 40 10.81 -11.54 -26.15
N GLU A 41 11.95 -12.11 -25.82
CA GLU A 41 12.21 -12.84 -24.60
C GLU A 41 12.32 -11.88 -23.40
N PHE A 42 11.36 -11.95 -22.48
CA PHE A 42 11.47 -11.23 -21.21
C PHE A 42 12.67 -11.75 -20.42
N SER A 43 13.62 -10.87 -20.10
CA SER A 43 14.85 -11.21 -19.39
C SER A 43 14.69 -11.25 -17.86
N ALA A 44 13.51 -10.91 -17.35
CA ALA A 44 13.20 -10.84 -15.93
C ALA A 44 11.72 -11.19 -15.68
N ASP A 45 11.39 -11.39 -14.40
CA ASP A 45 10.01 -11.59 -13.92
C ASP A 45 9.11 -10.41 -14.27
N LEU A 46 7.85 -10.68 -14.62
CA LEU A 46 6.86 -9.62 -14.87
C LEU A 46 6.38 -8.95 -13.58
N VAL A 47 6.44 -9.66 -12.45
CA VAL A 47 5.99 -9.19 -11.15
C VAL A 47 7.10 -9.39 -10.13
N SER A 48 7.51 -8.32 -9.45
CA SER A 48 8.59 -8.38 -8.47
C SER A 48 8.07 -8.65 -7.06
N ALA A 49 8.76 -9.50 -6.29
CA ALA A 49 8.52 -9.62 -4.85
C ALA A 49 9.33 -8.60 -4.01
N ALA A 50 10.22 -7.83 -4.65
CA ALA A 50 11.09 -6.91 -3.94
C ALA A 50 10.31 -5.68 -3.43
N PRO A 51 10.31 -5.41 -2.12
CA PRO A 51 9.65 -4.23 -1.59
C PRO A 51 10.41 -2.96 -1.97
N GLU A 52 9.71 -1.83 -1.94
CA GLU A 52 10.37 -0.53 -1.81
C GLU A 52 10.56 -0.24 -0.33
N VAL A 53 11.79 0.13 0.05
CA VAL A 53 12.15 0.43 1.44
C VAL A 53 12.53 1.89 1.53
N VAL A 54 11.77 2.64 2.32
CA VAL A 54 12.02 4.07 2.56
C VAL A 54 12.11 4.30 4.07
N SER A 55 12.98 5.23 4.47
CA SER A 55 13.17 5.62 5.86
C SER A 55 12.98 7.11 5.99
N TYR A 56 12.14 7.52 6.94
CA TYR A 56 11.85 8.92 7.23
C TYR A 56 12.22 9.23 8.69
N PRO A 57 12.92 10.34 8.97
CA PRO A 57 13.09 10.80 10.33
C PRO A 57 11.75 11.29 10.88
N LEU A 58 11.40 10.88 12.09
CA LEU A 58 10.22 11.43 12.78
C LEU A 58 10.46 12.90 13.12
N LEU A 59 9.52 13.74 12.73
CA LEU A 59 9.50 15.17 13.03
C LEU A 59 8.55 15.46 14.21
N PRO A 60 8.73 16.59 14.92
CA PRO A 60 7.89 16.94 16.07
C PRO A 60 6.37 17.05 15.79
N GLY A 61 5.94 17.11 14.52
CA GLY A 61 4.54 17.12 14.12
C GLY A 61 3.96 15.75 13.77
N ASP A 62 4.79 14.72 13.65
CA ASP A 62 4.36 13.38 13.25
C ASP A 62 3.73 12.69 14.46
N SER A 63 2.42 12.47 14.38
CA SER A 63 1.62 11.96 15.50
C SER A 63 0.86 10.67 15.18
N LEU A 64 0.62 10.39 13.90
CA LEU A 64 -0.19 9.28 13.45
C LEU A 64 0.32 8.74 12.12
N LEU A 65 0.45 7.41 12.03
CA LEU A 65 0.62 6.68 10.78
C LEU A 65 -0.65 5.86 10.51
N ILE A 66 -1.18 5.98 9.29
CA ILE A 66 -2.31 5.18 8.79
C ILE A 66 -1.76 4.24 7.72
N LEU A 67 -1.94 2.92 7.94
CA LEU A 67 -1.66 1.89 6.95
C LEU A 67 -2.99 1.28 6.53
N ALA A 68 -3.25 1.18 5.22
CA ALA A 68 -4.49 0.60 4.71
C ALA A 68 -4.29 0.02 3.31
N CYS A 69 -5.19 -0.88 2.90
CA CYS A 69 -5.28 -1.37 1.52
C CYS A 69 -5.94 -0.33 0.59
N ASP A 70 -5.85 -0.57 -0.71
CA ASP A 70 -6.50 0.19 -1.77
C ASP A 70 -8.00 0.40 -1.56
N GLY A 71 -8.73 -0.58 -1.01
CA GLY A 71 -10.14 -0.42 -0.67
C GLY A 71 -10.46 0.82 0.19
N LEU A 72 -9.52 1.33 0.98
CA LEU A 72 -9.65 2.64 1.64
C LEU A 72 -9.27 3.79 0.70
N TRP A 73 -8.10 3.70 0.07
CA TRP A 73 -7.48 4.78 -0.70
C TRP A 73 -8.13 5.06 -2.06
N GLU A 74 -8.96 4.14 -2.57
CA GLU A 74 -9.76 4.34 -3.78
C GLU A 74 -10.88 5.37 -3.58
N VAL A 75 -11.31 5.59 -2.33
CA VAL A 75 -12.45 6.46 -2.00
C VAL A 75 -12.13 7.58 -1.01
N LEU A 76 -10.95 7.55 -0.37
CA LEU A 76 -10.47 8.57 0.55
C LEU A 76 -9.06 8.99 0.18
N THR A 77 -8.84 10.30 0.17
CA THR A 77 -7.49 10.88 0.08
C THR A 77 -6.75 10.73 1.41
N PRO A 78 -5.40 10.74 1.40
CA PRO A 78 -4.59 10.76 2.63
C PRO A 78 -4.99 11.88 3.60
N GLU A 79 -5.31 13.06 3.07
CA GLU A 79 -5.73 14.23 3.84
C GLU A 79 -7.09 14.01 4.53
N GLU A 80 -8.07 13.45 3.80
CA GLU A 80 -9.40 13.14 4.35
C GLU A 80 -9.32 12.05 5.44
N ALA A 81 -8.58 10.97 5.19
CA ALA A 81 -8.38 9.91 6.17
C ALA A 81 -7.67 10.43 7.43
N SER A 82 -6.65 11.28 7.26
CA SER A 82 -5.94 11.93 8.36
C SER A 82 -6.87 12.84 9.17
N LEU A 83 -7.70 13.64 8.50
CA LEU A 83 -8.67 14.51 9.17
C LEU A 83 -9.65 13.72 10.02
N VAL A 84 -10.30 12.70 9.45
CA VAL A 84 -11.25 11.83 10.16
C VAL A 84 -10.57 11.19 11.38
N ALA A 85 -9.37 10.63 11.19
CA ALA A 85 -8.66 9.98 12.29
C ALA A 85 -8.32 10.96 13.42
N ARG A 86 -7.81 12.15 13.08
CA ARG A 86 -7.46 13.18 14.07
C ARG A 86 -8.66 13.72 14.81
N GLU A 87 -9.79 13.91 14.14
CA GLU A 87 -11.03 14.39 14.78
C GLU A 87 -11.64 13.36 15.75
N GLU A 88 -11.62 12.06 15.40
CA GLU A 88 -12.08 10.99 16.29
C GLU A 88 -11.14 10.87 17.51
N LEU A 89 -9.83 10.88 17.30
CA LEU A 89 -8.85 10.82 18.38
C LEU A 89 -8.93 12.04 19.32
N ALA A 90 -9.13 13.24 18.77
CA ALA A 90 -9.33 14.46 19.56
C ALA A 90 -10.61 14.41 20.43
N ARG A 91 -11.61 13.62 20.01
CA ARG A 91 -12.83 13.33 20.79
C ARG A 91 -12.63 12.22 21.83
N GLY A 92 -11.41 11.68 21.97
CA GLY A 92 -11.10 10.61 22.91
C GLY A 92 -11.53 9.22 22.46
N VAL A 93 -11.83 9.05 21.17
CA VAL A 93 -12.16 7.74 20.59
C VAL A 93 -10.91 6.87 20.54
N SER A 94 -11.05 5.58 20.83
CA SER A 94 -9.92 4.65 20.82
C SER A 94 -9.42 4.39 19.41
N LEU A 95 -8.12 4.06 19.26
CA LEU A 95 -7.51 3.77 17.96
C LEU A 95 -8.27 2.72 17.15
N ASN A 96 -8.75 1.67 17.81
CA ASN A 96 -9.50 0.61 17.15
C ASN A 96 -10.88 1.10 16.65
N ALA A 97 -11.57 1.91 17.45
CA ALA A 97 -12.83 2.52 17.04
C ALA A 97 -12.63 3.55 15.91
N THR A 98 -11.53 4.32 15.94
CA THR A 98 -11.15 5.23 14.86
C THR A 98 -10.80 4.49 13.57
N ALA A 99 -10.04 3.39 13.66
CA ALA A 99 -9.73 2.54 12.51
C ALA A 99 -11.02 1.97 11.89
N ARG A 100 -11.93 1.46 12.73
CA ARG A 100 -13.25 1.02 12.31
C ARG A 100 -14.05 2.14 11.64
N ARG A 101 -13.96 3.36 12.15
CA ARG A 101 -14.63 4.53 11.56
C ARG A 101 -14.11 4.82 10.15
N LEU A 102 -12.81 4.72 9.90
CA LEU A 102 -12.25 4.86 8.55
C LEU A 102 -12.78 3.79 7.60
N VAL A 103 -12.80 2.53 8.05
CA VAL A 103 -13.36 1.41 7.28
C VAL A 103 -14.84 1.65 6.94
N GLU A 104 -15.64 2.05 7.92
CA GLU A 104 -17.07 2.35 7.72
C GLU A 104 -17.29 3.55 6.80
N THR A 105 -16.43 4.56 6.87
CA THR A 105 -16.48 5.74 5.98
C THR A 105 -16.20 5.31 4.54
N ALA A 106 -15.12 4.55 4.29
CA ALA A 106 -14.82 4.06 2.94
C ALA A 106 -15.92 3.16 2.37
N PHE A 107 -16.50 2.29 3.19
CA PHE A 107 -17.65 1.48 2.79
C PHE A 107 -18.85 2.35 2.38
N LYS A 108 -19.17 3.39 3.16
CA LYS A 108 -20.28 4.33 2.86
C LYS A 108 -20.03 5.19 1.61
N LEU A 109 -18.76 5.48 1.30
CA LEU A 109 -18.37 6.19 0.09
C LEU A 109 -18.39 5.30 -1.16
N GLY A 110 -18.71 4.01 -1.01
CA GLY A 110 -18.93 3.09 -2.13
C GLY A 110 -17.71 2.28 -2.52
N SER A 111 -16.75 2.08 -1.61
CA SER A 111 -15.67 1.11 -1.84
C SER A 111 -16.27 -0.29 -2.08
N ASN A 112 -15.81 -0.94 -3.15
CA ASN A 112 -16.29 -2.26 -3.58
C ASN A 112 -15.25 -3.37 -3.32
N ASP A 113 -14.22 -3.09 -2.54
CA ASP A 113 -13.17 -4.05 -2.20
C ASP A 113 -13.15 -4.37 -0.68
N ASN A 114 -12.28 -5.28 -0.28
CA ASN A 114 -11.93 -5.48 1.12
C ASN A 114 -11.24 -4.22 1.66
N ILE A 115 -11.63 -3.82 2.87
CA ILE A 115 -11.14 -2.60 3.50
C ILE A 115 -10.49 -2.97 4.82
N THR A 116 -9.19 -2.70 4.95
CA THR A 116 -8.39 -2.91 6.15
C THR A 116 -7.63 -1.64 6.47
N ALA A 117 -7.65 -1.21 7.74
CA ALA A 117 -6.89 -0.06 8.21
C ALA A 117 -6.23 -0.35 9.57
N LEU A 118 -5.00 0.13 9.74
CA LEU A 118 -4.21 0.08 10.96
C LEU A 118 -3.73 1.49 11.31
N LEU A 119 -3.98 1.91 12.55
CA LEU A 119 -3.54 3.19 13.09
C LEU A 119 -2.42 2.96 14.10
N VAL A 120 -1.33 3.70 13.93
CA VAL A 120 -0.18 3.68 14.85
C VAL A 120 0.06 5.10 15.36
N LEU A 121 -0.03 5.29 16.67
CA LEU A 121 0.40 6.54 17.30
C LEU A 121 1.92 6.61 17.30
N LEU A 122 2.45 7.70 16.76
CA LEU A 122 3.88 7.96 16.75
C LEU A 122 4.24 8.74 18.02
N PRO A 123 5.39 8.44 18.65
CA PRO A 123 5.82 9.18 19.82
C PRO A 123 6.07 10.63 19.42
N THR A 124 5.32 11.56 20.03
CA THR A 124 5.62 12.98 19.94
C THR A 124 6.93 13.20 20.70
N SER A 125 8.03 13.43 19.98
CA SER A 125 9.35 13.49 20.61
C SER A 125 9.48 14.70 21.54
N THR A 126 9.23 14.48 22.83
CA THR A 126 9.94 15.14 23.95
C THR A 126 10.90 14.16 24.61
N LEU A 127 11.53 13.28 23.83
CA LEU A 127 12.62 12.44 24.32
C LEU A 127 13.95 13.06 23.91
N SER A 128 14.58 13.77 24.84
CA SER A 128 16.00 14.12 24.78
C SER A 128 16.79 12.83 24.58
N ARG A 129 17.40 12.66 23.40
CA ARG A 129 18.35 11.58 23.17
C ARG A 129 19.48 11.70 24.21
N GLY A 130 19.54 10.77 25.15
CA GLY A 130 20.79 10.51 25.87
C GLY A 130 21.86 10.20 24.82
N GLN A 131 23.00 10.89 24.92
CA GLN A 131 24.14 10.65 24.04
C GLN A 131 24.59 9.18 24.11
N PRO A 132 25.04 8.59 23.00
CA PRO A 132 25.72 7.31 23.04
C PRO A 132 27.05 7.47 23.78
N THR A 133 27.22 6.74 24.88
CA THR A 133 28.53 6.54 25.49
C THR A 133 29.40 5.71 24.55
N VAL A 134 30.64 6.19 24.39
CA VAL A 134 31.73 5.72 23.52
C VAL A 134 31.94 4.21 23.56
#